data_AF-A0A1V2R8G7-F1
#
_entry.id   AF-A0A1V2R8G7-F1
#
_cell.length_a   1.000
_cell.length_b   1.000
_cell.length_c   1.000
_cell.angle_alpha   90.00
_cell.angle_beta   90.00
_cell.angle_gamma   90.00
#
_symmetry.space_group_name_H-M   'P 1'
#
loop_
_entity.id
_entity.type
_entity.pdbx_description
1 polymer ?
#
loop_
_entity_poly.entity_id
_entity_poly.type
_entity_poly.pdbx_seq_one_letter_code
_entity_poly.pdbx_strand_id
1 'polypeptide(L)'
;MADYAHWPQTVLLMGCLLWCMSTDLLVRKITNQAVLVLLLGWLFFSASHVLQSGAVDMLALRKTLWALPGAAAVLVVGFLLFLTGRLGAGDVKLISVLCLWVGQGHQIVFVMVTALAGGVLALSLPLLNTVPTAVAMGVQTTNRIFKSRLPMPPALPADLSQGIPYGVAIAFGAMYVLIFPLF
;
A
#
# COMPACT_ATOMS: atom_id res chain seq x y z
N MET A 1 23.87 1.93 -16.58
CA MET A 1 23.13 1.12 -17.57
C MET A 1 22.97 -0.30 -17.00
N ALA A 2 22.04 -0.51 -16.05
CA ALA A 2 21.66 -1.85 -15.60
C ALA A 2 20.31 -1.88 -14.84
N ASP A 3 19.38 -0.95 -15.10
CA ASP A 3 18.14 -0.84 -14.28
C ASP A 3 16.94 -1.59 -14.87
N TYR A 4 17.15 -2.41 -15.91
CA TYR A 4 16.06 -3.10 -16.63
C TYR A 4 15.62 -4.41 -15.96
N ALA A 5 16.21 -4.82 -14.84
CA ALA A 5 15.83 -6.06 -14.16
C ALA A 5 14.68 -5.87 -13.14
N HIS A 6 14.43 -4.64 -12.71
CA HIS A 6 13.49 -4.34 -11.61
C HIS A 6 12.17 -3.70 -12.06
N TRP A 7 12.03 -3.31 -13.34
CA TRP A 7 10.78 -2.74 -13.85
C TRP A 7 9.53 -3.62 -13.60
N PRO A 8 9.54 -4.97 -13.65
CA PRO A 8 8.33 -5.73 -13.39
C PRO A 8 7.91 -5.65 -11.91
N GLN A 9 8.88 -5.54 -11.00
CA GLN A 9 8.64 -5.33 -9.57
C GLN A 9 7.98 -3.97 -9.33
N THR A 10 8.55 -2.93 -9.94
CA THR A 10 8.04 -1.55 -9.84
C THR A 10 6.64 -1.41 -10.42
N VAL A 11 6.37 -2.03 -11.58
CA VAL A 11 5.04 -2.02 -12.20
C VAL A 11 4.02 -2.74 -11.32
N LEU A 12 4.38 -3.90 -10.76
CA LEU A 12 3.50 -4.62 -9.82
C LEU A 12 3.22 -3.78 -8.57
N LEU A 13 4.25 -3.19 -7.97
CA LEU A 13 4.13 -2.32 -6.81
C LEU A 13 3.24 -1.11 -7.10
N MET A 14 3.50 -0.37 -8.17
CA MET A 14 2.67 0.78 -8.55
C MET A 14 1.23 0.38 -8.84
N GLY A 15 1.00 -0.71 -9.57
CA GLY A 15 -0.35 -1.21 -9.85
C GLY A 15 -1.10 -1.58 -8.57
N CYS A 16 -0.47 -2.32 -7.66
CA CYS A 16 -1.08 -2.70 -6.38
C CYS A 16 -1.29 -1.50 -5.45
N LEU A 17 -0.35 -0.57 -5.38
CA LEU A 17 -0.49 0.64 -4.55
C LEU A 17 -1.61 1.55 -5.08
N LEU A 18 -1.69 1.75 -6.40
CA LEU A 18 -2.77 2.51 -7.02
C LEU A 18 -4.13 1.83 -6.81
N TRP A 19 -4.19 0.49 -6.90
CA TRP A 19 -5.38 -0.28 -6.57
C TRP A 19 -5.78 -0.03 -5.11
N CYS A 20 -4.86 -0.22 -4.16
CA CYS A 20 -5.09 0.01 -2.73
C CYS A 20 -5.60 1.42 -2.46
N MET A 21 -4.92 2.45 -2.98
CA MET A 21 -5.33 3.85 -2.85
C MET A 21 -6.75 4.09 -3.39
N SER A 22 -7.06 3.54 -4.56
CA SER A 22 -8.36 3.72 -5.20
C SER A 22 -9.47 3.04 -4.40
N THR A 23 -9.26 1.80 -3.97
CA THR A 23 -10.23 1.07 -3.13
C THR A 23 -10.40 1.69 -1.76
N ASP A 24 -9.33 2.24 -1.19
CA ASP A 24 -9.37 2.90 0.11
C ASP A 24 -10.10 4.25 0.04
N LEU A 25 -9.85 5.06 -0.98
CA LEU A 25 -10.58 6.32 -1.19
C LEU A 25 -12.06 6.11 -1.47
N LEU A 26 -12.40 5.12 -2.30
CA LEU A 26 -13.77 4.90 -2.79
C LEU A 26 -14.62 4.02 -1.87
N VAL A 27 -14.01 3.00 -1.26
CA VAL A 27 -14.72 1.95 -0.51
C VAL A 27 -14.28 1.89 0.96
N ARG A 28 -13.23 2.64 1.35
CA ARG A 28 -12.66 2.67 2.72
C ARG A 28 -12.33 1.27 3.24
N LYS A 29 -11.93 0.39 2.32
CA LYS A 29 -11.56 -0.99 2.60
C LYS A 29 -10.33 -1.37 1.79
N ILE A 30 -9.25 -1.65 2.50
CA ILE A 30 -8.10 -2.34 1.93
C ILE A 30 -8.44 -3.83 1.83
N THR A 31 -8.45 -4.37 0.61
CA THR A 31 -8.72 -5.79 0.39
C THR A 31 -7.50 -6.63 0.75
N ASN A 32 -7.72 -7.74 1.45
CA ASN A 32 -6.64 -8.71 1.74
C ASN A 32 -6.00 -9.28 0.46
N GLN A 33 -6.72 -9.22 -0.67
CA GLN A 33 -6.23 -9.67 -1.97
C GLN A 33 -5.00 -8.87 -2.43
N ALA A 34 -5.02 -7.54 -2.31
CA ALA A 34 -3.89 -6.72 -2.72
C ALA A 34 -2.64 -6.99 -1.87
N VAL A 35 -2.84 -7.15 -0.56
CA VAL A 35 -1.78 -7.54 0.38
C VAL A 35 -1.18 -8.91 0.00
N LEU A 36 -2.04 -9.88 -0.35
CA LEU A 36 -1.60 -11.22 -0.72
C LEU A 36 -0.84 -11.24 -2.05
N VAL A 37 -1.27 -10.46 -3.04
CA VAL A 37 -0.54 -10.28 -4.30
C VAL A 37 0.84 -9.67 -4.06
N LEU A 38 0.94 -8.64 -3.21
CA LEU A 38 2.22 -8.05 -2.83
C LEU A 38 3.13 -9.04 -2.10
N LEU A 39 2.60 -9.85 -1.18
CA LEU A 39 3.38 -10.84 -0.45
C LEU A 39 3.89 -11.95 -1.37
N LEU A 40 3.03 -12.49 -2.24
CA LEU A 40 3.41 -13.51 -3.22
C LEU A 40 4.40 -12.97 -4.24
N GLY A 41 4.21 -11.72 -4.69
CA GLY A 41 5.16 -11.03 -5.55
C GLY A 41 6.53 -10.95 -4.89
N TRP A 42 6.60 -10.52 -3.63
CA TRP A 42 7.86 -10.44 -2.89
C TRP A 42 8.56 -11.80 -2.78
N LEU A 43 7.82 -12.88 -2.48
CA LEU A 43 8.36 -14.23 -2.42
C LEU A 43 8.90 -14.68 -3.77
N PHE A 44 8.15 -14.45 -4.86
CA PHE A 44 8.54 -14.83 -6.20
C PHE A 44 9.83 -14.12 -6.63
N PHE A 45 9.90 -12.81 -6.43
CA PHE A 45 11.08 -12.01 -6.78
C PHE A 45 12.27 -12.31 -5.88
N SER A 46 12.05 -12.57 -4.60
CA SER A 46 13.13 -12.99 -3.69
C SER A 46 13.69 -14.34 -4.10
N ALA A 47 12.83 -15.30 -4.44
CA ALA A 47 13.25 -16.62 -4.90
C ALA A 47 14.02 -16.54 -6.23
N SER A 48 13.54 -15.73 -7.19
CA SER A 48 14.24 -15.56 -8.47
C SER A 48 15.62 -14.91 -8.30
N HIS A 49 15.76 -13.97 -7.35
CA HIS A 49 17.05 -13.35 -7.04
C HIS A 49 18.05 -14.32 -6.39
N VAL A 50 17.56 -15.26 -5.56
CA VAL A 50 18.40 -16.27 -4.90
C VAL A 50 18.80 -17.40 -5.85
N LEU A 51 17.94 -17.76 -6.83
CA LEU A 51 18.18 -18.82 -7.80
C LEU A 51 18.86 -18.35 -9.10
N GLN A 52 19.08 -17.04 -9.28
CA GLN A 52 19.57 -16.47 -10.53
C GLN A 52 20.94 -17.01 -10.96
N SER A 53 21.78 -17.40 -9.99
CA SER A 53 23.11 -17.98 -10.21
C SER A 53 23.12 -19.49 -10.53
N GLY A 54 21.96 -20.17 -10.58
CA GLY A 54 21.88 -21.63 -10.71
C GLY A 54 22.27 -22.41 -9.46
N ALA A 55 22.83 -21.73 -8.45
CA ALA A 55 23.03 -22.18 -7.09
C ALA A 55 22.41 -21.17 -6.11
N VAL A 56 22.11 -21.61 -4.89
CA VAL A 56 21.56 -20.75 -3.83
C VAL A 56 22.61 -19.73 -3.43
N ASP A 57 22.44 -18.46 -3.82
CA ASP A 57 23.28 -17.38 -3.33
C ASP A 57 22.96 -17.12 -1.85
N MET A 58 23.82 -17.62 -0.97
CA MET A 58 23.67 -17.51 0.48
C MET A 58 23.73 -16.05 0.96
N LEU A 59 24.42 -15.18 0.23
CA LEU A 59 24.50 -13.76 0.56
C LEU A 59 23.18 -13.05 0.24
N ALA A 60 22.61 -13.31 -0.93
CA ALA A 60 21.28 -12.81 -1.32
C ALA A 60 20.20 -13.31 -0.35
N LEU A 61 20.22 -14.61 0.00
CA LEU A 61 19.30 -15.20 0.95
C LEU A 61 19.39 -14.50 2.32
N ARG A 62 20.60 -14.29 2.83
CA ARG A 62 20.81 -13.61 4.12
C ARG A 62 20.26 -12.18 4.10
N LYS A 63 20.51 -11.42 3.02
CA LYS A 63 19.96 -10.05 2.86
C LYS A 63 18.43 -10.04 2.87
N THR A 64 17.80 -10.94 2.13
CA THR A 64 16.33 -11.07 2.09
C THR A 64 15.76 -11.45 3.46
N LEU A 65 16.39 -12.40 4.15
CA LEU A 65 15.95 -12.84 5.47
C LEU A 65 16.03 -11.73 6.52
N TRP A 66 17.00 -10.82 6.41
CA TRP A 66 17.10 -9.68 7.31
C TRP A 66 15.99 -8.64 7.15
N ALA A 67 15.19 -8.69 6.09
CA ALA A 67 13.99 -7.85 5.98
C ALA A 67 12.84 -8.37 6.90
N LEU A 68 12.84 -9.67 7.23
CA LEU A 68 11.77 -10.31 8.00
C LEU A 68 11.60 -9.74 9.42
N PRO A 69 12.67 -9.52 10.23
CA PRO A 69 12.52 -9.01 11.58
C PRO A 69 11.82 -7.65 11.64
N GLY A 70 12.13 -6.73 10.72
CA GLY A 70 11.50 -5.42 10.72
C GLY A 70 10.04 -5.45 10.26
N ALA A 71 9.72 -6.27 9.25
CA ALA A 71 8.33 -6.49 8.85
C ALA A 71 7.50 -7.15 9.97
N ALA A 72 8.09 -8.12 10.69
CA ALA A 72 7.47 -8.77 11.84
C ALA A 72 7.28 -7.79 13.01
N ALA A 73 8.27 -6.95 13.31
CA ALA A 73 8.16 -5.92 14.33
C ALA A 73 7.02 -4.94 14.01
N VAL A 74 6.93 -4.47 12.76
CA VAL A 74 5.85 -3.59 12.30
C VAL A 74 4.50 -4.31 12.35
N LEU A 75 4.43 -5.59 12.01
CA LEU A 75 3.22 -6.40 12.15
C LEU A 75 2.77 -6.50 13.61
N VAL A 76 3.68 -6.81 14.54
CA VAL A 76 3.37 -6.94 15.96
C VAL A 76 2.90 -5.60 16.53
N VAL A 77 3.65 -4.53 16.29
CA VAL A 77 3.28 -3.19 16.78
C VAL A 77 1.96 -2.73 16.16
N GLY A 78 1.79 -2.89 14.84
CA GLY A 78 0.55 -2.55 14.16
C GLY A 78 -0.63 -3.39 14.65
N PHE A 79 -0.42 -4.67 14.95
CA PHE A 79 -1.46 -5.55 15.49
C PHE A 79 -1.86 -5.14 16.91
N LEU A 80 -0.90 -4.76 17.76
CA LEU A 80 -1.21 -4.18 19.08
C LEU A 80 -2.05 -2.90 18.95
N LEU A 81 -1.75 -2.04 17.97
CA LEU A 81 -2.57 -0.86 17.67
C LEU A 81 -3.96 -1.23 17.14
N PHE A 82 -4.08 -2.29 16.32
CA PHE A 82 -5.36 -2.83 15.87
C PHE A 82 -6.22 -3.29 17.05
N LEU A 83 -5.64 -3.94 18.06
CA LEU A 83 -6.36 -4.36 19.28
C LEU A 83 -6.93 -3.17 20.06
N THR A 84 -6.34 -1.97 19.94
CA THR A 84 -6.90 -0.74 20.53
C THR A 84 -8.08 -0.15 19.75
N GLY A 85 -8.45 -0.74 18.61
CA GLY A 85 -9.57 -0.31 17.76
C GLY A 85 -9.32 0.95 16.94
N ARG A 86 -8.07 1.46 16.93
CA ARG A 86 -7.72 2.73 16.27
C ARG A 86 -7.28 2.59 14.81
N LEU A 87 -6.82 1.41 14.41
CA LEU A 87 -6.19 1.16 13.12
C LEU A 87 -6.78 -0.11 12.51
N GLY A 88 -7.00 -0.17 11.20
CA GLY A 88 -7.64 -1.30 10.54
C GLY A 88 -6.70 -2.48 10.33
N ALA A 89 -7.19 -3.72 10.46
CA ALA A 89 -6.37 -4.92 10.23
C ALA A 89 -5.80 -4.99 8.80
N GLY A 90 -6.47 -4.38 7.82
CA GLY A 90 -5.97 -4.28 6.45
C GLY A 90 -4.71 -3.41 6.35
N ASP A 91 -4.73 -2.24 7.00
CA ASP A 91 -3.63 -1.27 7.01
C ASP A 91 -2.37 -1.88 7.63
N VAL A 92 -2.50 -2.56 8.77
CA VAL A 92 -1.39 -3.25 9.44
C VAL A 92 -0.70 -4.21 8.48
N LYS A 93 -1.47 -5.08 7.83
CA LYS A 93 -0.93 -6.11 6.95
C LYS A 93 -0.26 -5.48 5.73
N LEU A 94 -0.85 -4.41 5.17
CA LEU A 94 -0.28 -3.71 4.03
C LEU A 94 1.08 -3.09 4.37
N ILE A 95 1.19 -2.35 5.49
CA ILE A 95 2.46 -1.75 5.93
C ILE A 95 3.51 -2.84 6.19
N SER A 96 3.13 -3.94 6.86
CA SER A 96 4.05 -5.05 7.13
C SER A 96 4.59 -5.69 5.86
N VAL A 97 3.74 -5.90 4.84
CA VAL A 97 4.20 -6.45 3.55
C VAL A 97 5.08 -5.45 2.82
N LEU A 98 4.73 -4.16 2.82
CA LEU A 98 5.57 -3.13 2.20
C LEU A 98 6.93 -2.97 2.89
N CYS A 99 7.02 -3.20 4.20
CA CYS A 99 8.31 -3.30 4.91
C CYS A 99 9.22 -4.42 4.37
N LEU A 100 8.65 -5.52 3.85
CA LEU A 100 9.44 -6.57 3.20
C LEU A 100 10.01 -6.08 1.86
N TRP A 101 9.20 -5.37 1.09
CA TRP A 101 9.60 -4.78 -0.20
C TRP A 101 10.66 -3.70 -0.07
N VAL A 102 10.55 -2.86 0.97
CA VAL A 102 11.53 -1.82 1.30
C VAL A 102 12.88 -2.41 1.67
N GLY A 103 12.89 -3.59 2.30
CA GLY A 103 14.13 -4.27 2.68
C GLY A 103 14.82 -3.69 3.91
N GLN A 104 15.87 -4.38 4.37
CA GLN A 104 16.62 -3.98 5.57
C GLN A 104 17.35 -2.64 5.35
N GLY A 105 17.22 -1.71 6.30
CA GLY A 105 17.89 -0.40 6.28
C GLY A 105 16.92 0.77 6.10
N HIS A 106 15.92 0.63 5.24
CA HIS A 106 14.98 1.71 4.91
C HIS A 106 13.62 1.58 5.59
N GLN A 107 13.37 0.50 6.34
CA GLN A 107 12.10 0.24 7.05
C GLN A 107 11.71 1.33 8.04
N ILE A 108 12.66 1.86 8.82
CA ILE A 108 12.38 2.93 9.79
C ILE A 108 11.98 4.21 9.06
N VAL A 109 12.71 4.56 7.98
CA VAL A 109 12.41 5.70 7.14
C VAL A 109 11.02 5.55 6.52
N PHE A 110 10.68 4.36 6.00
CA PHE A 110 9.36 4.07 5.47
C PHE A 110 8.24 4.28 6.49
N VAL A 111 8.39 3.77 7.72
CA VAL A 111 7.39 3.97 8.77
C VAL A 111 7.28 5.45 9.15
N MET A 112 8.40 6.17 9.26
CA MET A 112 8.39 7.61 9.57
C MET A 112 7.73 8.43 8.47
N VAL A 113 8.07 8.21 7.20
CA VAL A 113 7.47 8.92 6.06
C VAL A 113 5.98 8.59 5.97
N THR A 114 5.59 7.33 6.19
CA THR A 114 4.19 6.91 6.21
C THR A 114 3.42 7.59 7.35
N ALA A 115 4.01 7.70 8.54
CA ALA A 115 3.41 8.37 9.68
C ALA A 115 3.25 9.88 9.44
N LEU A 116 4.26 10.53 8.85
CA LEU A 116 4.19 11.94 8.47
C LEU A 116 3.12 12.18 7.39
N ALA A 117 3.09 11.34 6.35
CA ALA A 117 2.06 11.38 5.33
C ALA A 117 0.67 11.18 5.93
N GLY A 118 0.52 10.27 6.89
CA GLY A 118 -0.71 10.05 7.65
C GLY A 118 -1.12 11.26 8.48
N GLY A 119 -0.17 11.97 9.09
CA GLY A 119 -0.41 13.22 9.82
C GLY A 119 -0.91 14.34 8.90
N VAL A 120 -0.26 14.54 7.75
CA VAL A 120 -0.72 15.49 6.72
C VAL A 120 -2.11 15.09 6.21
N LEU A 121 -2.33 13.80 5.98
CA LEU A 121 -3.61 13.27 5.53
C LEU A 121 -4.72 13.57 6.54
N ALA A 122 -4.46 13.40 7.84
CA ALA A 122 -5.39 13.70 8.92
C ALA A 122 -5.82 15.18 8.92
N LEU A 123 -4.89 16.10 8.64
CA LEU A 123 -5.20 17.53 8.48
C LEU A 123 -6.03 17.82 7.22
N SER A 124 -5.84 17.03 6.15
CA SER A 124 -6.56 17.15 4.89
C SER A 124 -7.91 16.41 4.82
N LEU A 125 -8.31 15.72 5.90
CA LEU A 125 -9.55 14.92 5.96
C LEU A 125 -10.81 15.67 5.48
N PRO A 126 -11.03 16.96 5.81
CA PRO A 126 -12.22 17.67 5.34
C PRO A 126 -12.31 17.71 3.81
N LEU A 127 -11.17 17.80 3.12
CA LEU A 127 -11.09 17.79 1.65
C LEU A 127 -11.33 16.38 1.10
N LEU A 128 -10.72 15.35 1.72
CA LEU A 128 -10.82 13.97 1.24
C LEU A 128 -12.23 13.39 1.36
N ASN A 129 -13.03 13.86 2.32
CA ASN A 129 -14.42 13.45 2.45
C ASN A 129 -15.32 13.98 1.32
N THR A 130 -14.85 14.96 0.54
CA THR A 130 -15.56 15.44 -0.66
C THR A 130 -15.25 14.64 -1.93
N VAL A 131 -14.21 13.79 -1.91
CA VAL A 131 -13.79 13.01 -3.09
C VAL A 131 -14.85 11.98 -3.51
N PRO A 132 -15.43 11.17 -2.62
CA PRO A 132 -16.41 10.16 -3.04
C PRO A 132 -17.70 10.78 -3.57
N THR A 133 -18.13 11.90 -3.01
CA THR A 133 -19.30 12.66 -3.48
C THR A 133 -19.02 13.32 -4.84
N ALA A 134 -17.82 13.86 -5.06
CA ALA A 134 -17.42 14.38 -6.37
C ALA A 134 -17.37 13.29 -7.45
N VAL A 135 -16.83 12.11 -7.12
CA VAL A 135 -16.80 10.96 -8.04
C VAL A 135 -18.22 10.45 -8.34
N ALA A 136 -19.09 10.36 -7.34
CA ALA A 136 -20.49 9.99 -7.53
C ALA A 136 -21.22 10.97 -8.47
N MET A 137 -21.01 12.29 -8.32
CA MET A 137 -21.56 13.30 -9.21
C MET A 137 -20.99 13.20 -10.64
N GLY A 138 -19.69 12.90 -10.79
CA GLY A 138 -19.05 12.69 -12.08
C GLY A 138 -19.59 11.46 -12.82
N VAL A 139 -19.76 10.33 -12.11
CA VAL A 139 -20.36 9.11 -12.65
C VAL A 139 -21.83 9.32 -13.01
N GLN A 140 -22.59 10.08 -12.21
CA GLN A 140 -23.98 10.42 -12.50
C GLN A 140 -24.09 11.31 -13.75
N THR A 141 -23.20 12.29 -13.90
CA THR A 141 -23.14 13.17 -15.08
C THR A 141 -22.77 12.36 -16.33
N THR A 142 -21.80 11.46 -16.21
CA THR A 142 -21.38 10.57 -17.31
C THR A 142 -22.50 9.61 -17.72
N ASN A 143 -23.20 8.98 -16.76
CA ASN A 143 -24.35 8.13 -17.05
C ASN A 143 -25.50 8.90 -17.71
N ARG A 144 -25.69 10.19 -17.36
CA ARG A 144 -26.73 11.04 -17.96
C ARG A 144 -26.39 11.43 -19.40
N ILE A 145 -25.12 11.70 -19.69
CA ILE A 145 -24.63 12.08 -21.02
C ILE A 145 -24.56 10.87 -21.95
N PHE A 146 -24.01 9.74 -21.48
CA PHE A 146 -23.78 8.56 -22.30
C PHE A 146 -24.90 7.51 -22.26
N LYS A 147 -25.98 7.70 -21.47
CA LYS A 147 -27.04 6.70 -21.22
C LYS A 147 -26.50 5.32 -20.80
N SER A 148 -25.28 5.26 -20.28
CA SER A 148 -24.71 4.04 -19.71
C SER A 148 -25.34 3.75 -18.35
N ARG A 149 -25.31 2.48 -17.92
CA ARG A 149 -25.57 2.09 -16.53
C ARG A 149 -24.27 1.70 -15.85
N LEU A 150 -23.34 2.65 -15.74
CA LEU A 150 -22.17 2.43 -14.90
C LEU A 150 -22.64 2.23 -13.46
N PRO A 151 -22.12 1.21 -12.75
CA PRO A 151 -22.42 1.01 -11.34
C PRO A 151 -22.15 2.30 -10.58
N MET A 152 -23.14 2.81 -9.85
CA MET A 152 -22.89 3.92 -8.93
C MET A 152 -21.85 3.46 -7.91
N PRO A 153 -20.77 4.23 -7.68
CA PRO A 153 -19.90 3.95 -6.55
C PRO A 153 -20.79 3.94 -5.29
N PRO A 154 -20.64 2.94 -4.41
CA PRO A 154 -21.49 2.84 -3.22
C PRO A 154 -21.42 4.17 -2.48
N ALA A 155 -22.55 4.89 -2.40
CA ALA A 155 -22.62 6.13 -1.65
C ALA A 155 -22.17 5.81 -0.23
N LEU A 156 -21.05 6.38 0.21
CA LEU A 156 -20.54 6.09 1.54
C LEU A 156 -21.60 6.49 2.56
N PRO A 157 -22.07 5.55 3.40
CA PRO A 157 -22.84 5.89 4.58
C PRO A 157 -22.09 6.94 5.40
N ALA A 158 -22.79 7.88 6.02
CA ALA A 158 -22.19 8.96 6.80
C ALA A 158 -21.19 8.44 7.86
N ASP A 159 -21.42 7.25 8.41
CA ASP A 159 -20.51 6.57 9.36
C ASP A 159 -19.16 6.16 8.76
N LEU A 160 -19.12 5.76 7.48
CA LEU A 160 -17.88 5.38 6.79
C LEU A 160 -17.13 6.61 6.23
N SER A 161 -17.81 7.76 6.11
CA SER A 161 -17.17 9.04 5.78
C SER A 161 -16.26 9.56 6.91
N GLN A 162 -16.36 9.01 8.13
CA GLN A 162 -15.49 9.39 9.25
C GLN A 162 -14.16 8.62 9.30
N GLY A 163 -14.02 7.51 8.55
CA GLY A 163 -12.76 6.77 8.49
C GLY A 163 -11.66 7.55 7.77
N ILE A 164 -10.41 7.43 8.22
CA ILE A 164 -9.23 8.03 7.56
C ILE A 164 -8.77 7.09 6.43
N PRO A 165 -8.48 7.56 5.20
CA PRO A 165 -8.04 6.70 4.11
C PRO A 165 -6.54 6.43 4.22
N TYR A 166 -6.16 5.58 5.18
CA TYR A 166 -4.76 5.29 5.47
C TYR A 166 -3.99 4.71 4.28
N GLY A 167 -4.67 4.06 3.33
CA GLY A 167 -4.07 3.52 2.10
C GLY A 167 -3.37 4.58 1.25
N VAL A 168 -3.83 5.83 1.28
CA VAL A 168 -3.17 6.96 0.59
C VAL A 168 -1.82 7.27 1.23
N ALA A 169 -1.77 7.38 2.56
CA ALA A 169 -0.54 7.66 3.29
C ALA A 169 0.48 6.52 3.15
N ILE A 170 0.00 5.27 3.24
CA ILE A 170 0.83 4.06 3.10
C ILE A 170 1.42 3.97 1.70
N ALA A 171 0.60 4.18 0.67
CA ALA A 171 1.07 4.13 -0.71
C ALA A 171 2.05 5.26 -1.03
N PHE A 172 1.82 6.46 -0.52
CA PHE A 172 2.75 7.57 -0.67
C PHE A 172 4.09 7.28 0.01
N GLY A 173 4.07 6.79 1.26
CA GLY A 173 5.29 6.42 1.98
C GLY A 173 6.08 5.32 1.28
N ALA A 174 5.39 4.30 0.76
CA ALA A 174 6.03 3.22 0.01
C ALA A 174 6.61 3.72 -1.31
N MET A 175 5.84 4.50 -2.08
CA MET A 175 6.29 5.07 -3.34
C MET A 175 7.50 5.98 -3.15
N TYR A 176 7.50 6.81 -2.11
CA TYR A 176 8.63 7.68 -1.80
C TYR A 176 9.91 6.89 -1.55
N VAL A 177 9.88 5.89 -0.68
CA VAL A 177 11.07 5.09 -0.34
C VAL A 177 11.52 4.18 -1.48
N LEU A 178 10.58 3.64 -2.26
CA LEU A 178 10.90 2.73 -3.36
C LEU A 178 11.38 3.45 -4.63
N ILE A 179 10.92 4.68 -4.89
CA ILE A 179 11.37 5.49 -6.04
C ILE A 179 12.62 6.30 -5.71
N PHE A 180 12.68 6.86 -4.51
CA PHE A 180 13.85 7.56 -4.00
C PHE A 180 14.46 6.67 -2.92
N PRO A 181 15.28 5.68 -3.29
CA PRO A 181 16.19 5.07 -2.35
C PRO A 181 17.18 6.16 -1.94
N LEU A 182 16.79 6.94 -0.93
CA LEU A 182 17.74 7.77 -0.20
C LEU A 182 18.69 6.76 0.44
N PHE A 183 19.93 6.75 -0.07
CA PHE A 183 21.07 5.89 0.26
C PHE A 183 21.06 4.51 -0.40
#